data_AF-A0A525KXP3-F1
#
_entry.id   AF-A0A525KXP3-F1
#
_cell.length_a   1.000
_cell.length_b   1.000
_cell.length_c   1.000
_cell.angle_alpha   90.00
_cell.angle_beta   90.00
_cell.angle_gamma   90.00
#
_symmetry.space_group_name_H-M   'P 1'
#
loop_
_entity.id
_entity.type
_entity.pdbx_description
1 polymer ?
#
loop_
_entity_poly.entity_id
_entity_poly.type
_entity_poly.pdbx_seq_one_letter_code
_entity_poly.pdbx_strand_id
1 'polypeptide(L)'
;MPPGEGNPMDARVQDEPDSGYLRLEQQVAWYDRKSGEAQRWYKRTRLTQVIVTAFIPVLAFLRYPELTAALAAGVLVLETVQHVNQWQQNWITYRSTCEALRHEKYTYMGGVGSYGGASAAQALKILVERVESLISTENAKWVGRLQDEAKAEEETARKAAAAAARTPRARPKSRRGRARPSAR
;
A
#
# COMPACT_ATOMS: atom_id res chain seq x y z
N MET A 1 44.01 6.47 -3.72
CA MET A 1 43.50 5.38 -4.58
C MET A 1 43.66 5.81 -6.02
N PRO A 2 44.30 5.00 -6.89
CA PRO A 2 44.37 5.30 -8.31
C PRO A 2 42.97 5.23 -8.94
N PRO A 3 42.62 6.13 -9.88
CA PRO A 3 41.34 6.11 -10.57
C PRO A 3 41.44 5.19 -11.78
N GLY A 4 40.79 4.01 -11.75
CA GLY A 4 40.62 3.19 -12.96
C GLY A 4 40.62 1.67 -12.78
N GLU A 5 41.01 1.11 -11.62
CA GLU A 5 40.81 -0.32 -11.37
C GLU A 5 39.37 -0.54 -10.91
N GLY A 6 38.51 -0.99 -11.85
CA GLY A 6 37.23 -1.60 -11.49
C GLY A 6 37.48 -2.71 -10.46
N ASN A 7 36.64 -2.78 -9.43
CA ASN A 7 36.83 -3.73 -8.34
C ASN A 7 37.01 -5.14 -8.92
N PRO A 8 38.07 -5.90 -8.59
CA PRO A 8 38.28 -7.24 -9.12
C PRO A 8 37.12 -8.22 -8.81
N MET A 9 36.24 -7.89 -7.87
CA MET A 9 34.95 -8.60 -7.68
C MET A 9 33.97 -8.38 -8.84
N ASP A 10 33.88 -7.16 -9.40
CA ASP A 10 32.89 -6.82 -10.43
C ASP A 10 33.07 -7.65 -11.70
N ALA A 11 34.32 -7.89 -12.10
CA ALA A 11 34.64 -8.66 -13.31
C ALA A 11 34.40 -10.18 -13.13
N ARG A 12 34.67 -10.74 -11.94
CA ARG A 12 34.56 -12.19 -11.69
C ARG A 12 33.13 -12.67 -11.45
N VAL A 13 32.24 -11.77 -11.05
CA VAL A 13 30.83 -12.08 -10.71
C VAL A 13 29.93 -12.04 -11.94
N GLN A 14 30.36 -11.37 -13.02
CA GLN A 14 29.59 -11.23 -14.25
C GLN A 14 29.71 -12.44 -15.19
N ASP A 15 30.76 -13.26 -15.06
CA ASP A 15 31.04 -14.40 -15.96
C ASP A 15 30.36 -15.73 -15.55
N GLU A 16 29.69 -15.80 -14.40
CA GLU A 16 28.97 -17.00 -13.95
C GLU A 16 27.50 -16.95 -14.46
N PRO A 17 27.01 -17.94 -15.24
CA PRO A 17 25.68 -17.89 -15.89
C PRO A 17 24.47 -17.79 -14.95
N ASP A 18 24.67 -17.98 -13.64
CA ASP A 18 23.64 -17.89 -12.60
C ASP A 18 24.17 -17.11 -11.38
N SER A 19 24.83 -15.98 -11.61
CA SER A 19 25.35 -15.16 -10.51
C SER A 19 24.18 -14.54 -9.72
N GLY A 20 24.12 -14.80 -8.42
CA GLY A 20 23.12 -14.22 -7.52
C GLY A 20 23.07 -12.68 -7.57
N TYR A 21 24.13 -12.04 -8.08
CA TYR A 21 24.21 -10.62 -8.37
C TYR A 21 23.29 -10.18 -9.53
N LEU A 22 23.21 -10.95 -10.62
CA LEU A 22 22.29 -10.64 -11.72
C LEU A 22 20.84 -10.68 -11.24
N ARG A 23 20.50 -11.66 -10.39
CA ARG A 23 19.18 -11.75 -9.72
C ARG A 23 18.92 -10.50 -8.88
N LEU A 24 19.90 -10.03 -8.11
CA LEU A 24 19.77 -8.79 -7.32
C LEU A 24 19.46 -7.57 -8.20
N GLU A 25 20.19 -7.36 -9.29
CA GLU A 25 19.94 -6.23 -10.21
C GLU A 25 18.53 -6.29 -10.81
N GLN A 26 18.08 -7.49 -11.21
CA GLN A 26 16.72 -7.69 -11.70
C GLN A 26 15.68 -7.34 -10.64
N GLN A 27 15.90 -7.75 -9.38
CA GLN A 27 15.01 -7.43 -8.26
C GLN A 27 14.97 -5.92 -8.00
N VAL A 28 16.12 -5.24 -7.94
CA VAL A 28 16.19 -3.78 -7.76
C VAL A 28 15.42 -3.06 -8.87
N ALA A 29 15.64 -3.43 -10.13
CA ALA A 29 14.94 -2.84 -11.26
C ALA A 29 13.42 -3.08 -11.22
N TRP A 30 13.01 -4.28 -10.81
CA TRP A 30 11.60 -4.62 -10.65
C TRP A 30 10.93 -3.79 -9.54
N TYR A 31 11.52 -3.74 -8.35
CA TYR A 31 10.97 -2.99 -7.22
C TYR A 31 10.94 -1.48 -7.49
N ASP A 32 11.96 -0.92 -8.14
CA ASP A 32 12.01 0.50 -8.53
C ASP A 32 10.86 0.83 -9.48
N ARG A 33 10.71 0.07 -10.57
CA ARG A 33 9.61 0.26 -11.54
C ARG A 33 8.25 0.09 -10.87
N LYS A 34 8.07 -0.95 -10.05
CA LYS A 34 6.79 -1.24 -9.38
C LYS A 34 6.41 -0.15 -8.38
N SER A 35 7.38 0.39 -7.64
CA SER A 35 7.16 1.53 -6.73
C SER A 35 6.68 2.77 -7.51
N GLY A 36 7.29 3.06 -8.66
CA GLY A 36 6.92 4.19 -9.51
C GLY A 36 5.54 4.04 -10.17
N GLU A 37 5.15 2.83 -10.55
CA GLU A 37 3.79 2.52 -11.03
C GLU A 37 2.74 2.74 -9.93
N ALA A 38 2.93 2.14 -8.76
CA ALA A 38 2.02 2.30 -7.62
C ALA A 38 1.86 3.78 -7.24
N GLN A 39 2.97 4.53 -7.27
CA GLN A 39 2.96 5.97 -7.01
C GLN A 39 2.14 6.77 -8.01
N ARG A 40 2.29 6.50 -9.31
CA ARG A 40 1.54 7.20 -10.35
C ARG A 40 0.05 6.90 -10.25
N TRP A 41 -0.33 5.64 -10.04
CA TRP A 41 -1.72 5.25 -9.86
C TRP A 41 -2.36 5.89 -8.63
N TYR A 42 -1.68 5.88 -7.48
CA TYR A 42 -2.15 6.55 -6.27
C TYR A 42 -2.40 8.05 -6.51
N LYS A 43 -1.39 8.76 -7.02
CA LYS A 43 -1.47 10.22 -7.25
C LYS A 43 -2.59 10.58 -8.24
N ARG A 44 -2.72 9.83 -9.34
CA ARG A 44 -3.76 10.06 -10.36
C ARG A 44 -5.16 9.87 -9.78
N THR A 45 -5.41 8.73 -9.13
CA THR A 45 -6.72 8.45 -8.55
C THR A 45 -7.07 9.45 -7.46
N ARG A 46 -6.12 9.76 -6.58
CA ARG A 46 -6.34 10.73 -5.50
C ARG A 46 -6.62 12.13 -6.02
N LEU A 47 -5.91 12.58 -7.05
CA LEU A 47 -6.16 13.86 -7.69
C LEU A 47 -7.56 13.91 -8.32
N THR A 48 -7.95 12.87 -9.05
CA THR A 48 -9.31 12.77 -9.64
C THR A 48 -10.38 12.85 -8.57
N GLN A 49 -10.24 12.12 -7.45
CA GLN A 49 -11.18 12.19 -6.34
C GLN A 49 -11.31 13.59 -5.76
N VAL A 50 -10.18 14.28 -5.51
CA VAL A 50 -10.19 15.65 -4.96
C VAL A 50 -10.89 16.61 -5.91
N ILE A 51 -10.61 16.52 -7.21
CA ILE A 51 -11.26 17.34 -8.24
C ILE A 51 -12.77 17.09 -8.24
N VAL A 52 -13.21 15.83 -8.33
CA VAL A 52 -14.64 15.48 -8.35
C VAL A 52 -15.33 15.95 -7.06
N THR A 53 -14.71 15.72 -5.90
CA THR A 53 -15.26 16.11 -4.60
C THR A 53 -15.40 17.63 -4.48
N ALA A 54 -14.48 18.41 -5.05
CA ALA A 54 -14.56 19.87 -5.07
C ALA A 54 -15.72 20.40 -5.94
N PHE A 55 -16.15 19.65 -6.96
CA PHE A 55 -17.28 20.02 -7.82
C PHE A 55 -18.65 19.67 -7.23
N ILE A 56 -18.73 18.71 -6.31
CA ILE A 56 -20.00 18.28 -5.69
C ILE A 56 -20.77 19.46 -5.07
N PRO A 57 -20.17 20.36 -4.25
CA PRO A 57 -20.89 21.52 -3.70
C PRO A 57 -21.42 22.49 -4.76
N VAL A 58 -20.67 22.69 -5.86
CA VAL A 58 -21.09 23.58 -6.95
C VAL A 58 -22.34 23.03 -7.65
N LEU A 59 -22.36 21.73 -7.93
CA LEU A 59 -23.51 21.07 -8.56
C LEU A 59 -24.72 20.99 -7.63
N ALA A 60 -24.48 20.81 -6.34
CA ALA A 60 -25.53 20.89 -5.33
C ALA A 60 -26.16 22.29 -5.29
N PHE A 61 -25.34 23.34 -5.36
CA PHE A 61 -25.82 24.73 -5.42
C PHE A 61 -26.62 25.02 -6.70
N LEU A 62 -26.17 24.52 -7.84
CA LEU A 62 -26.85 24.66 -9.13
C LEU A 62 -28.10 23.76 -9.28
N ARG A 63 -28.44 22.96 -8.25
CA ARG A 63 -29.62 22.08 -8.19
C ARG A 63 -29.65 20.99 -9.28
N TYR A 64 -28.51 20.34 -9.51
CA TYR A 64 -28.40 19.13 -10.36
C TYR A 64 -28.26 17.85 -9.49
N PRO A 65 -29.35 17.33 -8.90
CA PRO A 65 -29.27 16.24 -7.92
C PRO A 65 -28.79 14.91 -8.53
N GLU A 66 -29.18 14.59 -9.76
CA GLU A 66 -28.78 13.33 -10.42
C GLU A 66 -27.26 13.30 -10.65
N LEU A 67 -26.70 14.41 -11.15
CA LEU A 67 -25.27 14.54 -11.39
C LEU A 67 -24.47 14.56 -10.09
N THR A 68 -24.99 15.25 -9.05
CA THR A 68 -24.37 15.29 -7.72
C THR A 68 -24.30 13.87 -7.13
N ALA A 69 -25.38 13.10 -7.22
CA ALA A 69 -25.43 11.72 -6.76
C ALA A 69 -24.49 10.81 -7.56
N ALA A 70 -24.43 10.97 -8.88
CA ALA A 70 -23.53 10.21 -9.74
C ALA A 70 -22.05 10.45 -9.42
N LEU A 71 -21.66 11.71 -9.19
CA LEU A 71 -20.29 12.05 -8.80
C LEU A 71 -19.93 11.52 -7.41
N ALA A 72 -20.85 11.63 -6.44
CA ALA A 72 -20.64 11.09 -5.11
C ALA A 72 -20.44 9.55 -5.13
N ALA A 73 -21.27 8.84 -5.90
CA ALA A 73 -21.09 7.40 -6.12
C ALA A 73 -19.77 7.09 -6.82
N GLY A 74 -19.37 7.90 -7.81
CA GLY A 74 -18.08 7.76 -8.48
C GLY A 74 -16.88 7.93 -7.54
N VAL A 75 -16.92 8.90 -6.62
CA VAL A 75 -15.87 9.09 -5.61
C VAL A 75 -15.76 7.87 -4.70
N LEU A 76 -16.90 7.31 -4.28
CA LEU A 76 -16.93 6.09 -3.46
C LEU A 76 -16.29 4.91 -4.21
N VAL A 77 -16.63 4.70 -5.48
CA VAL A 77 -16.02 3.65 -6.31
C VAL A 77 -14.51 3.84 -6.43
N LEU A 78 -14.04 5.07 -6.68
CA LEU A 78 -12.61 5.37 -6.75
C LEU A 78 -11.91 5.11 -5.41
N GLU A 79 -12.57 5.40 -4.28
CA GLU A 79 -12.04 5.14 -2.94
C GLU A 79 -11.91 3.64 -2.70
N THR A 80 -12.94 2.86 -3.03
CA THR A 80 -12.91 1.40 -2.93
C THR A 80 -11.81 0.81 -3.81
N VAL A 81 -11.66 1.29 -5.05
CA VAL A 81 -10.58 0.84 -5.94
C VAL A 81 -9.21 1.17 -5.33
N GLN A 82 -9.04 2.35 -4.74
CA GLN A 82 -7.79 2.73 -4.09
C GLN A 82 -7.49 1.86 -2.86
N HIS A 83 -8.52 1.58 -2.03
CA HIS A 83 -8.43 0.71 -0.86
C HIS A 83 -8.01 -0.71 -1.25
N VAL A 84 -8.71 -1.32 -2.22
CA VAL A 84 -8.41 -2.70 -2.68
C VAL A 84 -7.01 -2.82 -3.27
N ASN A 85 -6.54 -1.80 -4.00
CA ASN A 85 -5.22 -1.86 -4.62
C ASN A 85 -4.07 -1.48 -3.68
N GLN A 86 -4.35 -0.91 -2.51
CA GLN A 86 -3.36 -0.48 -1.52
C GLN A 86 -2.17 0.29 -2.12
N TRP A 87 -2.41 1.12 -3.15
CA TRP A 87 -1.32 1.70 -3.95
C TRP A 87 -0.34 2.54 -3.11
N GLN A 88 -0.83 3.26 -2.10
CA GLN A 88 0.01 4.04 -1.20
C GLN A 88 0.96 3.13 -0.43
N GLN A 89 0.46 2.08 0.21
CA GLN A 89 1.29 1.16 0.99
C GLN A 89 2.29 0.43 0.10
N ASN A 90 1.82 -0.06 -1.05
CA ASN A 90 2.64 -0.73 -2.04
C ASN A 90 3.81 0.16 -2.51
N TRP A 91 3.58 1.45 -2.76
CA TRP A 91 4.66 2.40 -3.10
C TRP A 91 5.74 2.44 -1.99
N ILE A 92 5.37 2.34 -0.70
CA ILE A 92 6.24 2.63 0.46
C ILE A 92 7.07 1.39 0.69
N THR A 93 6.38 0.24 0.72
CA THR A 93 6.99 -1.07 0.89
C THR A 93 7.97 -1.34 -0.24
N TYR A 94 7.57 -1.18 -1.51
CA TYR A 94 8.48 -1.43 -2.63
C TYR A 94 9.68 -0.50 -2.65
N ARG A 95 9.51 0.79 -2.30
CA ARG A 95 10.64 1.72 -2.24
C ARG A 95 11.59 1.39 -1.10
N SER A 96 11.08 1.05 0.08
CA SER A 96 11.94 0.66 1.21
C SER A 96 12.69 -0.64 0.95
N THR A 97 12.05 -1.66 0.35
CA THR A 97 12.73 -2.89 -0.08
C THR A 97 13.76 -2.61 -1.17
N CYS A 98 13.46 -1.74 -2.15
CA CYS A 98 14.42 -1.34 -3.18
C CYS A 98 15.67 -0.68 -2.58
N GLU A 99 15.49 0.25 -1.64
CA GLU A 99 16.62 0.90 -0.97
C GLU A 99 17.44 -0.09 -0.11
N ALA A 100 16.78 -1.06 0.55
CA ALA A 100 17.47 -2.12 1.27
C ALA A 100 18.31 -3.02 0.33
N LEU A 101 17.75 -3.40 -0.83
CA LEU A 101 18.47 -4.17 -1.85
C LEU A 101 19.65 -3.38 -2.43
N ARG A 102 19.48 -2.08 -2.69
CA ARG A 102 20.58 -1.18 -3.10
C ARG A 102 21.66 -1.08 -2.03
N HIS A 103 21.28 -0.99 -0.76
CA HIS A 103 22.23 -0.98 0.33
C HIS A 103 23.07 -2.26 0.38
N GLU A 104 22.44 -3.44 0.25
CA GLU A 104 23.17 -4.71 0.16
C GLU A 104 24.08 -4.78 -1.06
N LYS A 105 23.62 -4.30 -2.23
CA LYS A 105 24.45 -4.18 -3.44
C LYS A 105 25.72 -3.37 -3.17
N TYR A 106 25.59 -2.17 -2.62
CA TYR A 106 26.75 -1.31 -2.36
C TYR A 106 27.67 -1.86 -1.27
N THR A 107 27.11 -2.56 -0.27
CA THR A 107 27.90 -3.19 0.80
C THR A 107 28.71 -4.37 0.26
N TYR A 108 28.11 -5.16 -0.65
CA TYR A 108 28.77 -6.25 -1.36
C TYR A 108 29.88 -5.73 -2.28
N MET A 109 29.57 -4.75 -3.13
CA MET A 109 30.57 -4.13 -4.03
C MET A 109 31.68 -3.43 -3.26
N GLY A 110 31.39 -2.85 -2.11
CA GLY A 110 32.40 -2.23 -1.25
C GLY A 110 33.27 -3.24 -0.50
N GLY A 111 32.87 -4.52 -0.46
CA GLY A 111 33.54 -5.53 0.35
C GLY A 111 33.57 -5.17 1.84
N VAL A 112 32.55 -4.46 2.32
CA VAL A 112 32.46 -3.96 3.70
C VAL A 112 31.40 -4.71 4.50
N GLY A 113 31.34 -4.47 5.81
CA GLY A 113 30.36 -5.13 6.68
C GLY A 113 30.51 -6.65 6.66
N SER A 114 29.41 -7.35 6.41
CA SER A 114 29.37 -8.82 6.39
C SER A 114 30.16 -9.47 5.24
N TYR A 115 30.63 -8.68 4.27
CA TYR A 115 31.45 -9.15 3.15
C TYR A 115 32.95 -8.90 3.36
N GLY A 116 33.33 -8.18 4.43
CA GLY A 116 34.73 -7.86 4.73
C GLY A 116 35.55 -9.10 5.05
N GLY A 117 36.64 -9.32 4.31
CA GLY A 117 37.54 -10.46 4.50
C GLY A 117 37.00 -11.82 4.02
N ALA A 118 35.80 -11.85 3.43
CA ALA A 118 35.23 -13.06 2.84
C ALA A 118 35.83 -13.34 1.45
N SER A 119 35.92 -14.62 1.07
CA SER A 119 36.23 -14.98 -0.31
C SER A 119 35.08 -14.61 -1.26
N ALA A 120 35.34 -14.50 -2.57
CA ALA A 120 34.31 -14.17 -3.56
C ALA A 120 33.08 -15.09 -3.49
N ALA A 121 33.32 -16.41 -3.34
CA ALA A 121 32.25 -17.40 -3.21
C ALA A 121 31.44 -17.23 -1.90
N GLN A 122 32.12 -16.93 -0.79
CA GLN A 122 31.46 -16.70 0.50
C GLN A 122 30.64 -15.41 0.48
N ALA A 123 31.20 -14.33 -0.08
CA ALA A 123 30.52 -13.05 -0.20
C ALA A 123 29.24 -13.18 -1.06
N LEU A 124 29.30 -13.93 -2.17
CA LEU A 124 28.14 -14.19 -3.03
C LEU A 124 27.05 -14.98 -2.30
N LYS A 125 27.43 -16.00 -1.51
CA LYS A 125 26.46 -16.77 -0.71
C LYS A 125 25.75 -15.90 0.32
N ILE A 126 26.49 -15.07 1.05
CA ILE A 126 25.94 -14.12 2.02
C ILE A 126 24.98 -13.15 1.32
N LEU A 127 25.33 -12.69 0.12
CA LEU A 127 24.50 -11.77 -0.66
C LEU A 127 23.16 -12.42 -1.00
N VAL A 128 23.18 -13.63 -1.55
CA VAL A 128 21.95 -14.36 -1.90
C VAL A 128 21.07 -14.59 -0.67
N GLU A 129 21.64 -15.04 0.44
CA GLU A 129 20.90 -15.26 1.69
C GLU A 129 20.22 -13.98 2.19
N ARG A 130 20.92 -12.84 2.13
CA ARG A 130 20.36 -11.54 2.55
C ARG A 130 19.28 -11.02 1.62
N VAL A 131 19.47 -11.15 0.30
CA VAL A 131 18.47 -10.76 -0.69
C VAL A 131 17.19 -11.58 -0.50
N GLU A 132 17.30 -12.91 -0.37
CA GLU A 132 16.15 -13.77 -0.12
C GLU A 132 15.49 -13.49 1.22
N SER A 133 16.26 -13.14 2.25
CA SER A 133 15.73 -12.72 3.55
C SER A 133 14.94 -11.41 3.47
N LEU A 134 15.42 -10.41 2.71
CA LEU A 134 14.72 -9.16 2.48
C LEU A 134 13.39 -9.38 1.75
N ILE A 135 13.39 -10.19 0.69
CA ILE A 135 12.19 -10.54 -0.08
C ILE A 135 11.21 -11.32 0.80
N SER A 136 11.70 -12.30 1.57
CA SER A 136 10.86 -13.09 2.49
C SER A 136 10.23 -12.22 3.58
N THR A 137 10.98 -11.25 4.10
CA THR A 137 10.47 -10.30 5.10
C THR A 137 9.38 -9.41 4.50
N GLU A 138 9.51 -9.00 3.24
CA GLU A 138 8.49 -8.22 2.54
C GLU A 138 7.20 -9.04 2.35
N ASN A 139 7.32 -10.29 1.89
CA ASN A 139 6.19 -11.21 1.77
C ASN A 139 5.50 -11.44 3.12
N ALA A 140 6.26 -11.68 4.19
CA ALA A 140 5.71 -11.85 5.52
C ALA A 140 4.98 -10.59 6.00
N LYS A 141 5.52 -9.41 5.73
CA LYS A 141 4.84 -8.13 6.01
C LYS A 141 3.56 -7.98 5.20
N TRP A 142 3.54 -8.41 3.94
CA TRP A 142 2.32 -8.37 3.12
C TRP A 142 1.22 -9.28 3.69
N VAL A 143 1.56 -10.52 4.05
CA VAL A 143 0.61 -11.46 4.68
C VAL A 143 0.11 -10.91 6.02
N GLY A 144 1.00 -10.37 6.85
CA GLY A 144 0.63 -9.78 8.14
C GLY A 144 -0.36 -8.63 8.00
N ARG A 145 -0.14 -7.74 7.02
CA ARG A 145 -1.08 -6.63 6.75
C ARG A 145 -2.48 -7.10 6.38
N LEU A 146 -2.60 -8.13 5.53
CA LEU A 146 -3.91 -8.69 5.18
C LEU A 146 -4.65 -9.25 6.41
N GLN A 147 -3.93 -9.87 7.34
CA GLN A 147 -4.51 -10.37 8.58
C GLN A 147 -4.94 -9.23 9.50
N ASP A 148 -4.13 -8.17 9.61
CA ASP A 148 -4.44 -7.02 10.44
C ASP A 148 -5.62 -6.22 9.90
N GLU A 149 -5.73 -6.07 8.58
CA GLU A 149 -6.89 -5.46 7.91
C GLU A 149 -8.17 -6.25 8.17
N ALA A 150 -8.14 -7.58 8.01
CA ALA A 150 -9.29 -8.44 8.28
C ALA A 150 -9.75 -8.38 9.75
N LYS A 151 -8.80 -8.38 10.70
CA LYS A 151 -9.11 -8.24 12.14
C LYS A 151 -9.69 -6.86 12.45
N ALA A 152 -9.15 -5.80 11.85
CA ALA A 152 -9.65 -4.46 12.04
C ALA A 152 -11.11 -4.35 11.55
N GLU A 153 -11.40 -4.87 10.36
CA GLU A 153 -12.75 -4.92 9.80
C GLU A 153 -13.74 -5.65 10.74
N GLU A 154 -13.36 -6.83 11.25
CA GLU A 154 -14.14 -7.60 12.22
C GLU A 154 -14.41 -6.81 13.51
N GLU A 155 -13.38 -6.15 14.05
CA GLU A 155 -13.51 -5.34 15.26
C GLU A 155 -14.44 -4.14 15.04
N THR A 156 -14.32 -3.45 13.91
CA THR A 156 -15.24 -2.35 13.55
C THR A 156 -16.68 -2.84 13.42
N ALA A 157 -16.91 -3.98 12.76
CA ALA A 157 -18.23 -4.57 12.61
C ALA A 157 -18.84 -4.93 13.97
N ARG A 158 -18.04 -5.53 14.87
CA ARG A 158 -18.46 -5.88 16.24
C ARG A 158 -18.83 -4.64 17.05
N LYS A 159 -18.03 -3.57 16.98
CA LYS A 159 -18.31 -2.29 17.65
C LYS A 159 -19.59 -1.65 17.12
N ALA A 160 -19.80 -1.65 15.81
CA ALA A 160 -21.01 -1.11 15.18
C ALA A 160 -22.28 -1.87 15.62
N ALA A 161 -22.23 -3.20 15.64
CA ALA A 161 -23.33 -4.04 16.11
C ALA A 161 -23.65 -3.79 17.60
N ALA A 162 -22.63 -3.67 18.45
CA ALA A 162 -22.79 -3.36 19.87
C ALA A 162 -23.40 -1.96 20.10
N ALA A 163 -23.02 -0.96 19.30
CA ALA A 163 -23.59 0.37 19.35
C ALA A 163 -25.08 0.39 18.93
N ALA A 164 -25.42 -0.33 17.86
CA ALA A 164 -26.81 -0.48 17.41
C ALA A 164 -27.68 -1.15 18.48
N ALA A 165 -27.17 -2.17 19.18
CA ALA A 165 -27.88 -2.85 20.25
C ALA A 165 -28.09 -1.99 21.52
N ARG A 166 -27.23 -0.99 21.76
CA ARG A 166 -27.32 -0.06 22.91
C ARG A 166 -28.20 1.16 22.65
N THR A 167 -28.65 1.39 21.41
CA THR A 167 -29.49 2.54 21.07
C THR A 167 -30.94 2.26 21.50
N PRO A 168 -31.54 3.03 22.44
CA PRO A 168 -32.90 2.77 22.89
C PRO A 168 -33.89 2.99 21.75
N ARG A 169 -34.69 1.96 21.42
CA ARG A 169 -35.74 2.04 20.40
C ARG A 169 -36.75 3.11 20.83
N ALA A 170 -36.74 4.27 20.17
CA ALA A 170 -37.63 5.40 20.50
C ALA A 170 -39.09 4.93 20.49
N ARG A 171 -39.76 5.05 21.65
CA ARG A 171 -41.14 4.61 21.87
C ARG A 171 -42.08 5.44 20.98
N PRO A 172 -42.92 4.85 20.12
CA PRO A 172 -43.81 5.62 19.26
C PRO A 172 -44.85 6.35 20.13
N LYS A 173 -44.92 7.69 19.99
CA LYS A 173 -45.94 8.51 20.68
C LYS A 173 -47.32 8.07 20.20
N SER A 174 -48.11 7.48 21.10
CA SER A 174 -49.49 7.10 20.82
C SER A 174 -50.33 8.34 20.52
N ARG A 175 -50.97 8.33 19.34
CA ARG A 175 -51.85 9.40 18.87
C ARG A 175 -53.18 9.29 19.62
N ARG A 176 -53.27 9.81 20.85
CA ARG A 176 -54.54 10.04 21.55
C ARG A 176 -54.93 11.51 21.40
N GLY A 177 -55.99 11.79 20.65
CA GLY A 177 -56.63 13.10 20.65
C GLY A 177 -57.43 13.43 19.39
N ARG A 178 -58.70 13.03 19.36
CA ARG A 178 -59.83 13.76 18.73
C ARG A 178 -61.13 13.09 19.21
N ALA A 179 -61.72 13.61 20.28
CA ALA A 179 -62.81 14.58 20.26
C ALA A 179 -64.17 13.90 19.99
N ARG A 180 -64.93 13.67 21.07
CA ARG A 180 -66.37 13.37 21.03
C ARG A 180 -67.12 14.63 20.58
N PRO A 181 -68.09 14.56 19.67
CA PRO A 181 -69.07 15.63 19.53
C PRO A 181 -70.21 15.40 20.54
N SER A 182 -70.46 16.44 21.32
CA SER A 182 -71.69 16.68 22.08
C SER A 182 -72.51 17.67 21.26
N ALA A 183 -73.71 17.27 20.82
CA ALA A 183 -74.79 18.21 20.54
C ALA A 183 -76.14 17.46 20.39
N ARG A 184 -77.03 17.80 21.32
CA ARG A 184 -78.51 17.85 21.27
C ARG A 184 -79.31 16.74 20.59
#